data_AF-A0A6S6RCY2-F1
#
_entry.id   AF-A0A6S6RCY2-F1
#
_cell.length_a   1.000
_cell.length_b   1.000
_cell.length_c   1.000
_cell.angle_alpha   90.00
_cell.angle_beta   90.00
_cell.angle_gamma   90.00
#
_symmetry.space_group_name_H-M   'P 1'
#
loop_
_entity.id
_entity.type
_entity.pdbx_description
1 polymer ?
#
loop_
_entity_poly.entity_id
_entity_poly.type
_entity_poly.pdbx_seq_one_letter_code
_entity_poly.pdbx_strand_id
1 'polypeptide(L)'
;MNILEIKQTMIDKGIPKEVMEQFVFPESKDETPEEKIAFVNQMDNLLSKVQILSVMEEQGCNKNEPTAVFMLKLKDKSIGERIKILNAMGINEFARSRLNDDGTLSIFWDFEENGKYICVCPCMNTLSKSTTVSLTYCGCCSGHVKYHIENSLGVKLRLKETVSSPISSNGEKQCEHLFEII
;
A
#
# COMPACT_ATOMS: atom_id res chain seq x y z
N MET A 1 0.39 -9.71 2.78
CA MET A 1 1.85 -9.87 2.69
C MET A 1 2.23 -11.28 3.12
N ASN A 2 3.09 -11.96 2.36
CA ASN A 2 3.65 -13.27 2.67
C ASN A 2 5.19 -13.14 2.61
N ILE A 3 5.90 -13.52 3.67
CA ILE A 3 7.34 -13.24 3.78
C ILE A 3 8.16 -14.11 2.83
N LEU A 4 7.72 -15.34 2.55
CA LEU A 4 8.37 -16.20 1.56
C LEU A 4 8.28 -15.63 0.14
N GLU A 5 7.14 -15.01 -0.22
CA GLU A 5 6.98 -14.31 -1.50
C GLU A 5 7.82 -13.03 -1.56
N ILE A 6 8.00 -12.33 -0.42
CA ILE A 6 8.91 -11.19 -0.34
C ILE A 6 10.35 -11.61 -0.66
N LYS A 7 10.82 -12.77 -0.19
CA LYS A 7 12.17 -13.26 -0.51
C LYS A 7 12.40 -13.33 -2.02
N GLN A 8 11.44 -13.88 -2.77
CA GLN A 8 11.53 -13.93 -4.22
C GLN A 8 11.49 -12.52 -4.83
N THR A 9 10.60 -11.66 -4.33
CA THR A 9 10.51 -10.26 -4.78
C THR A 9 11.84 -9.52 -4.58
N MET A 10 12.54 -9.75 -3.47
CA MET A 10 13.85 -9.13 -3.20
C MET A 10 14.89 -9.56 -4.23
N ILE A 11 14.89 -10.83 -4.66
CA ILE A 11 15.75 -11.32 -5.75
C ILE A 11 15.41 -10.60 -7.05
N ASP A 12 14.12 -10.53 -7.39
CA ASP A 12 13.65 -9.93 -8.64
C ASP A 12 13.94 -8.42 -8.71
N LYS A 13 13.94 -7.74 -7.56
CA LYS A 13 14.33 -6.32 -7.43
C LYS A 13 15.83 -6.10 -7.30
N GLY A 14 16.64 -7.16 -7.34
CA GLY A 14 18.09 -7.09 -7.33
C GLY A 14 18.70 -6.70 -5.99
N ILE A 15 18.06 -7.07 -4.87
CA ILE A 15 18.67 -6.91 -3.55
C ILE A 15 19.93 -7.80 -3.47
N PRO A 16 21.11 -7.26 -3.08
CA PRO A 16 22.34 -8.04 -3.04
C PRO A 16 22.23 -9.26 -2.14
N LYS A 17 22.85 -10.37 -2.57
CA LYS A 17 22.80 -11.64 -1.85
C LYS A 17 23.36 -11.50 -0.43
N GLU A 18 24.42 -10.73 -0.26
CA GLU A 18 25.09 -10.47 1.02
C GLU A 18 24.19 -9.72 2.00
N VAL A 19 23.26 -8.91 1.49
CA VAL A 19 22.23 -8.25 2.30
C VAL A 19 21.11 -9.23 2.64
N MET A 20 20.68 -10.04 1.66
CA MET A 20 19.65 -11.07 1.87
C MET A 20 20.03 -12.13 2.90
N GLU A 21 21.32 -12.50 2.99
CA GLU A 21 21.83 -13.48 3.96
C GLU A 21 21.72 -12.99 5.42
N GLN A 22 21.49 -11.69 5.65
CA GLN A 22 21.29 -11.12 6.99
C GLN A 22 19.83 -11.20 7.48
N PHE A 23 18.89 -11.57 6.61
CA PHE A 23 17.48 -11.68 6.97
C PHE A 23 17.17 -13.04 7.60
N VAL A 24 16.34 -13.00 8.66
CA VAL A 24 15.67 -14.17 9.21
C VAL A 24 14.34 -14.35 8.47
N PHE A 25 14.31 -15.30 7.54
CA PHE A 25 13.09 -15.71 6.85
C PHE A 25 12.37 -16.83 7.61
N PRO A 26 11.03 -16.84 7.66
CA PRO A 26 10.25 -17.90 8.29
C PRO A 26 10.34 -19.20 7.48
N GLU A 27 10.05 -20.31 8.14
CA GLU A 27 10.04 -21.65 7.53
C GLU A 27 8.69 -22.02 6.90
N SER A 28 7.60 -21.35 7.30
CA SER A 28 6.24 -21.62 6.82
C SER A 28 5.53 -20.33 6.37
N LYS A 29 4.34 -20.50 5.77
CA LYS A 29 3.48 -19.40 5.29
C LYS A 29 2.50 -18.89 6.34
N ASP A 30 2.46 -19.50 7.53
CA ASP A 30 1.49 -19.20 8.58
C ASP A 30 2.01 -18.12 9.53
N GLU A 31 2.47 -16.99 8.97
CA GLU A 31 3.13 -15.96 9.76
C GLU A 31 2.12 -15.09 10.52
N THR A 32 2.38 -14.90 11.81
CA THR A 32 1.65 -13.98 12.68
C THR A 32 1.84 -12.52 12.26
N PRO A 33 0.91 -11.62 12.62
CA PRO A 33 1.10 -10.18 12.45
C PRO A 33 2.41 -9.66 13.08
N GLU A 34 2.79 -10.19 14.25
CA GLU A 34 4.02 -9.85 14.95
C GLU A 34 5.28 -10.24 14.16
N GLU A 35 5.32 -11.44 13.58
CA GLU A 35 6.42 -11.88 12.72
C GLU A 35 6.55 -11.02 11.46
N LYS A 36 5.42 -10.62 10.88
CA LYS A 36 5.38 -9.69 9.73
C LYS A 36 5.95 -8.33 10.08
N ILE A 37 5.64 -7.80 11.26
CA ILE A 37 6.21 -6.53 11.75
C ILE A 37 7.71 -6.69 12.02
N ALA A 38 8.11 -7.77 12.68
CA ALA A 38 9.53 -8.05 12.95
C ALA A 38 10.34 -8.16 11.65
N PHE A 39 9.78 -8.77 10.61
CA PHE A 39 10.42 -8.83 9.30
C PHE A 39 10.55 -7.45 8.64
N VAL A 40 9.51 -6.61 8.69
CA VAL A 40 9.60 -5.24 8.17
C VAL A 40 10.64 -4.42 8.95
N ASN A 41 10.78 -4.63 10.25
CA ASN A 41 11.84 -3.98 11.03
C ASN A 41 13.25 -4.42 10.57
N GLN A 42 13.43 -5.67 10.13
CA GLN A 42 14.68 -6.10 9.49
C GLN A 42 14.90 -5.34 8.17
N MET A 43 13.86 -5.19 7.34
CA MET A 43 13.94 -4.41 6.10
C MET A 43 14.35 -2.96 6.37
N ASP A 44 13.76 -2.32 7.37
CA ASP A 44 14.08 -0.94 7.77
C ASP A 44 15.54 -0.75 8.19
N ASN A 45 16.16 -1.79 8.76
CA ASN A 45 17.56 -1.75 9.18
C ASN A 45 18.55 -2.08 8.05
N LEU A 46 18.16 -2.96 7.12
CA LEU A 46 19.07 -3.56 6.13
C LEU A 46 18.98 -2.92 4.74
N LEU A 47 17.87 -2.25 4.43
CA LEU A 47 17.57 -1.74 3.10
C LEU A 47 17.38 -0.23 3.10
N SER A 48 17.66 0.40 1.97
CA SER A 48 17.26 1.79 1.75
C SER A 48 15.74 1.89 1.62
N LYS A 49 15.16 3.06 1.95
CA LYS A 49 13.72 3.32 1.79
C LYS A 49 13.21 3.00 0.38
N VAL A 50 13.98 3.34 -0.66
CA VAL A 50 13.62 3.08 -2.06
C VAL A 50 13.52 1.57 -2.32
N GLN A 51 14.47 0.78 -1.83
CA GLN A 51 14.44 -0.67 -1.94
C GLN A 51 13.23 -1.25 -1.21
N ILE A 52 12.97 -0.82 0.03
CA ILE A 52 11.84 -1.30 0.83
C ILE A 52 10.53 -1.05 0.10
N LEU A 53 10.29 0.18 -0.35
CA LEU A 53 9.06 0.54 -1.06
C LEU A 53 8.91 -0.27 -2.36
N SER A 54 10.00 -0.48 -3.12
CA SER A 54 9.96 -1.27 -4.35
C SER A 54 9.60 -2.74 -4.14
N VAL A 55 9.95 -3.30 -2.98
CA VAL A 55 9.62 -4.68 -2.59
C VAL A 55 8.21 -4.76 -2.02
N MET A 56 7.86 -3.83 -1.12
CA MET A 56 6.58 -3.81 -0.41
C MET A 56 5.40 -3.52 -1.33
N GLU A 57 5.58 -2.69 -2.36
CA GLU A 57 4.55 -2.38 -3.35
C GLU A 57 4.09 -3.63 -4.13
N GLU A 58 4.94 -4.65 -4.30
CA GLU A 58 4.54 -5.89 -4.99
C GLU A 58 3.61 -6.77 -4.13
N GLN A 59 3.61 -6.56 -2.82
CA GLN A 59 2.90 -7.41 -1.84
C GLN A 59 1.40 -7.09 -1.70
N GLY A 60 0.86 -6.20 -2.53
CA GLY A 60 -0.55 -5.83 -2.53
C GLY A 60 -1.49 -7.05 -2.64
N CYS A 61 -2.49 -7.13 -1.76
CA CYS A 61 -3.49 -8.20 -1.78
C CYS A 61 -4.66 -7.90 -2.74
N ASN A 62 -5.56 -8.87 -2.95
CA ASN A 62 -6.88 -8.68 -3.59
C ASN A 62 -6.87 -7.92 -4.93
N LYS A 63 -5.90 -8.22 -5.81
CA LYS A 63 -5.73 -7.58 -7.13
C LYS A 63 -6.83 -8.02 -8.11
N ASN A 64 -8.04 -7.46 -7.96
CA ASN A 64 -9.20 -7.70 -8.82
C ASN A 64 -9.38 -6.56 -9.83
N GLU A 65 -9.57 -6.90 -11.09
CA GLU A 65 -9.82 -5.91 -12.15
C GLU A 65 -11.22 -5.28 -12.02
N PRO A 66 -11.36 -3.98 -12.34
CA PRO A 66 -12.68 -3.36 -12.44
C PRO A 66 -13.51 -3.97 -13.56
N THR A 67 -14.83 -4.03 -13.38
CA THR A 67 -15.72 -4.59 -14.42
C THR A 67 -15.71 -3.76 -15.70
N ALA A 68 -15.94 -4.40 -16.86
CA ALA A 68 -16.03 -3.69 -18.14
C ALA A 68 -17.13 -2.61 -18.15
N VAL A 69 -18.27 -2.89 -17.51
CA VAL A 69 -19.38 -1.94 -17.35
C VAL A 69 -18.93 -0.69 -16.59
N PHE A 70 -18.13 -0.87 -15.55
CA PHE A 70 -17.56 0.23 -14.80
C PHE A 70 -16.55 1.04 -15.64
N MET A 71 -15.67 0.36 -16.36
CA MET A 71 -14.70 1.03 -17.25
C MET A 71 -15.37 1.87 -18.34
N LEU A 72 -16.53 1.43 -18.86
CA LEU A 72 -17.33 2.23 -19.80
C LEU A 72 -17.83 3.55 -19.20
N LYS A 73 -18.10 3.61 -17.88
CA LYS A 73 -18.48 4.87 -17.21
C LYS A 73 -17.33 5.87 -17.13
N LEU A 74 -16.09 5.39 -17.22
CA LEU A 74 -14.88 6.20 -17.15
C LEU A 74 -14.33 6.55 -18.54
N LYS A 75 -14.87 5.92 -19.58
CA LYS A 75 -14.51 6.13 -20.97
C LYS A 75 -14.69 7.60 -21.36
N ASP A 76 -13.73 8.12 -22.13
CA ASP A 76 -13.69 9.50 -22.66
C ASP A 76 -13.60 10.62 -21.61
N LYS A 77 -13.47 10.28 -20.32
CA LYS A 77 -13.27 11.24 -19.23
C LYS A 77 -11.80 11.54 -19.00
N SER A 78 -11.51 12.77 -18.59
CA SER A 78 -10.19 13.16 -18.07
C SER A 78 -9.87 12.44 -16.76
N ILE A 79 -8.58 12.36 -16.39
CA ILE A 79 -8.14 11.75 -15.13
C ILE A 79 -8.85 12.41 -13.93
N GLY A 80 -8.96 13.73 -13.91
CA GLY A 80 -9.64 14.46 -12.82
C GLY A 80 -11.12 14.11 -12.70
N GLU A 81 -11.83 13.91 -13.81
CA GLU A 81 -13.23 13.46 -13.78
C GLU A 81 -13.36 12.00 -13.33
N ARG A 82 -12.43 11.12 -13.74
CA ARG A 82 -12.40 9.73 -13.27
C ARG A 82 -12.21 9.70 -11.76
N ILE A 83 -11.26 10.44 -11.21
CA ILE A 83 -11.03 10.56 -9.76
C ILE A 83 -12.29 11.03 -9.02
N LYS A 84 -12.99 12.05 -9.54
CA LYS A 84 -14.26 12.52 -8.93
C LYS A 84 -15.31 11.42 -8.89
N ILE A 85 -15.43 10.61 -9.94
CA ILE A 85 -16.36 9.47 -9.98
C ILE A 85 -15.94 8.39 -8.99
N LEU A 86 -14.66 8.02 -8.95
CA LEU A 86 -14.14 7.03 -7.99
C LEU A 86 -14.45 7.43 -6.54
N ASN A 87 -14.17 8.68 -6.18
CA ASN A 87 -14.39 9.18 -4.84
C ASN A 87 -15.88 9.23 -4.45
N ALA A 88 -16.79 9.40 -5.42
CA ALA A 88 -18.22 9.42 -5.18
C ALA A 88 -18.81 8.04 -4.88
N MET A 89 -18.10 6.94 -5.19
CA MET A 89 -18.55 5.57 -4.94
C MET A 89 -18.21 5.08 -3.53
N GLY A 90 -17.41 5.85 -2.78
CA GLY A 90 -17.12 5.60 -1.37
C GLY A 90 -15.96 4.62 -1.12
N ILE A 91 -15.47 4.64 0.13
CA ILE A 91 -14.22 4.00 0.59
C ILE A 91 -14.26 2.47 0.51
N ASN A 92 -15.44 1.88 0.74
CA ASN A 92 -15.63 0.42 0.76
C ASN A 92 -15.53 -0.20 -0.65
N GLU A 93 -15.80 0.58 -1.69
CA GLU A 93 -15.65 0.14 -3.07
C GLU A 93 -14.29 0.57 -3.64
N PHE A 94 -13.78 1.76 -3.29
CA PHE A 94 -12.51 2.29 -3.80
C PHE A 94 -11.78 3.19 -2.80
N ALA A 95 -10.44 3.11 -2.78
CA ALA A 95 -9.62 4.09 -2.07
C ALA A 95 -9.90 5.52 -2.58
N ARG A 96 -10.01 6.49 -1.67
CA ARG A 96 -10.16 7.90 -2.05
C ARG A 96 -8.86 8.36 -2.69
N SER A 97 -8.93 9.25 -3.68
CA SER A 97 -7.75 9.78 -4.35
C SER A 97 -7.84 11.27 -4.64
N ARG A 98 -6.71 11.95 -4.68
CA ARG A 98 -6.60 13.39 -4.96
C ARG A 98 -5.43 13.63 -5.90
N LEU A 99 -5.71 14.23 -7.06
CA LEU A 99 -4.67 14.77 -7.93
C LEU A 99 -4.16 16.08 -7.30
N ASN A 100 -2.86 16.15 -7.04
CA ASN A 100 -2.20 17.31 -6.45
C ASN A 100 -1.76 18.29 -7.55
N ASP A 101 -1.49 19.55 -7.17
CA ASP A 101 -1.14 20.62 -8.12
C ASP A 101 0.18 20.36 -8.86
N ASP A 102 1.08 19.57 -8.28
CA ASP A 102 2.35 19.15 -8.88
C ASP A 102 2.21 17.94 -9.83
N GLY A 103 1.00 17.47 -10.07
CA GLY A 103 0.70 16.31 -10.92
C GLY A 103 0.84 14.95 -10.24
N THR A 104 1.21 14.91 -8.95
CA THR A 104 1.22 13.66 -8.17
C THR A 104 -0.20 13.25 -7.75
N LEU A 105 -0.36 11.99 -7.36
CA LEU A 105 -1.62 11.42 -6.92
C LEU A 105 -1.49 10.94 -5.47
N SER A 106 -2.24 11.54 -4.56
CA SER A 106 -2.41 11.01 -3.20
C SER A 106 -3.56 10.01 -3.18
N ILE A 107 -3.34 8.84 -2.58
CA ILE A 107 -4.38 7.81 -2.39
C ILE A 107 -4.52 7.51 -0.89
N PHE A 108 -5.77 7.47 -0.42
CA PHE A 108 -6.17 7.32 0.99
C PHE A 108 -7.02 6.06 1.15
N TRP A 109 -6.58 5.17 2.05
CA TRP A 109 -7.27 3.92 2.33
C TRP A 109 -7.39 3.70 3.84
N ASP A 110 -8.37 4.38 4.39
CA ASP A 110 -8.79 4.45 5.78
C ASP A 110 -10.24 4.96 5.80
N PHE A 111 -10.89 4.86 6.95
CA PHE A 111 -12.12 5.58 7.23
C PHE A 111 -12.03 6.30 8.57
N GLU A 112 -12.91 7.26 8.80
CA GLU A 112 -13.01 7.96 10.07
C GLU A 112 -14.12 7.34 10.93
N GLU A 113 -13.81 7.08 12.19
CA GLU A 113 -14.77 6.64 13.20
C GLU A 113 -14.45 7.33 14.54
N ASN A 114 -15.44 7.97 15.14
CA ASN A 114 -15.31 8.66 16.44
C ASN A 114 -14.13 9.66 16.51
N GLY A 115 -13.89 10.41 15.42
CA GLY A 115 -12.81 11.41 15.34
C GLY A 115 -11.40 10.82 15.24
N LYS A 116 -11.29 9.53 14.90
CA LYS A 116 -10.02 8.84 14.63
C LYS A 116 -10.04 8.19 13.26
N TYR A 117 -8.88 8.13 12.62
CA TYR A 117 -8.70 7.33 11.42
C TYR A 117 -8.50 5.87 11.79
N ILE A 118 -9.17 4.98 11.07
CA ILE A 118 -9.13 3.53 11.25
C ILE A 118 -8.52 2.91 10.00
N CYS A 119 -7.54 2.03 10.20
CA CYS A 119 -6.94 1.28 9.10
C CYS A 119 -7.93 0.21 8.60
N VAL A 120 -8.03 0.08 7.28
CA VAL A 120 -8.86 -0.94 6.62
C VAL A 120 -8.09 -2.23 6.31
N CYS A 121 -6.77 -2.27 6.58
CA CYS A 121 -5.94 -3.43 6.29
C CYS A 121 -6.32 -4.61 7.19
N PRO A 122 -6.87 -5.71 6.65
CA PRO A 122 -7.31 -6.84 7.47
C PRO A 122 -6.15 -7.54 8.18
N CYS A 123 -4.92 -7.44 7.65
CA CYS A 123 -3.72 -8.01 8.26
C CYS A 123 -3.37 -7.39 9.62
N MET A 124 -3.89 -6.19 9.90
CA MET A 124 -3.52 -5.39 11.06
C MET A 124 -4.67 -5.20 12.04
N ASN A 125 -5.90 -5.49 11.64
CA ASN A 125 -7.10 -5.34 12.47
C ASN A 125 -7.12 -6.29 13.69
N THR A 126 -6.21 -7.26 13.75
CA THR A 126 -6.07 -8.20 14.86
C THR A 126 -4.94 -7.87 15.84
N LEU A 127 -4.13 -6.84 15.57
CA LEU A 127 -2.98 -6.50 16.42
C LEU A 127 -3.41 -5.81 17.72
N SER A 128 -2.63 -6.08 18.78
CA SER A 128 -2.78 -5.35 20.04
C SER A 128 -2.44 -3.86 19.86
N LYS A 129 -3.20 -2.99 20.53
CA LYS A 129 -3.14 -1.51 20.41
C LYS A 129 -1.77 -0.87 20.70
N SER A 130 -0.82 -1.60 21.30
CA SER A 130 0.48 -1.06 21.72
C SER A 130 1.63 -1.30 20.73
N THR A 131 1.36 -1.93 19.58
CA THR A 131 2.44 -2.28 18.63
C THR A 131 2.74 -1.10 17.71
N THR A 132 3.97 -0.57 17.77
CA THR A 132 4.42 0.45 16.82
C THR A 132 4.78 -0.21 15.50
N VAL A 133 4.16 0.26 14.41
CA VAL A 133 4.34 -0.30 13.08
C VAL A 133 4.99 0.77 12.20
N SER A 134 6.09 0.41 11.56
CA SER A 134 6.78 1.30 10.63
C SER A 134 5.89 1.68 9.44
N LEU A 135 6.04 2.90 8.95
CA LEU A 135 5.33 3.37 7.75
C LEU A 135 5.65 2.53 6.51
N THR A 136 6.83 1.92 6.46
CA THR A 136 7.24 1.05 5.36
C THR A 136 6.40 -0.21 5.26
N TYR A 137 5.86 -0.71 6.38
CA TYR A 137 4.89 -1.80 6.39
C TYR A 137 3.69 -1.50 5.48
N CYS A 138 3.21 -0.26 5.54
CA CYS A 138 2.08 0.20 4.76
C CYS A 138 2.37 0.27 3.25
N GLY A 139 3.61 0.04 2.79
CA GLY A 139 3.93 -0.15 1.37
C GLY A 139 3.14 -1.29 0.71
N CYS A 140 2.78 -2.33 1.48
CA CYS A 140 1.87 -3.38 1.00
C CYS A 140 0.48 -2.83 0.65
N CYS A 141 -0.03 -1.86 1.43
CA CYS A 141 -1.29 -1.20 1.14
C CYS A 141 -1.18 -0.29 -0.08
N SER A 142 -0.02 0.37 -0.27
CA SER A 142 0.29 1.12 -1.48
C SER A 142 0.18 0.24 -2.74
N GLY A 143 0.73 -0.97 -2.68
CA GLY A 143 0.61 -1.95 -3.76
C GLY A 143 -0.83 -2.35 -4.10
N HIS A 144 -1.65 -2.57 -3.07
CA HIS A 144 -3.07 -2.87 -3.22
C HIS A 144 -3.81 -1.72 -3.94
N VAL A 145 -3.70 -0.50 -3.40
CA VAL A 145 -4.42 0.65 -3.97
C VAL A 145 -3.88 1.05 -5.34
N LYS A 146 -2.57 0.93 -5.56
CA LYS A 146 -1.92 1.15 -6.86
C LYS A 146 -2.60 0.29 -7.92
N TYR A 147 -2.73 -1.00 -7.69
CA TYR A 147 -3.33 -1.91 -8.68
C TYR A 147 -4.75 -1.48 -9.05
N HIS A 148 -5.61 -1.18 -8.08
CA HIS A 148 -6.99 -0.79 -8.37
C HIS A 148 -7.08 0.57 -9.06
N ILE A 149 -6.25 1.53 -8.67
CA ILE A 149 -6.27 2.88 -9.24
C ILE A 149 -5.63 2.91 -10.64
N GLU A 150 -4.54 2.18 -10.89
CA GLU A 150 -3.98 2.03 -12.25
C GLU A 150 -5.03 1.51 -13.23
N ASN A 151 -5.73 0.44 -12.84
CA ASN A 151 -6.75 -0.18 -13.69
C ASN A 151 -7.98 0.75 -13.89
N SER A 152 -8.42 1.42 -12.82
CA SER A 152 -9.60 2.29 -12.90
C SER A 152 -9.32 3.59 -13.64
N LEU A 153 -8.14 4.19 -13.45
CA LEU A 153 -7.75 5.43 -14.12
C LEU A 153 -7.13 5.20 -15.49
N GLY A 154 -6.68 3.98 -15.81
CA GLY A 154 -5.98 3.68 -17.06
C GLY A 154 -4.61 4.37 -17.15
N VAL A 155 -3.87 4.40 -16.04
CA VAL A 155 -2.55 5.03 -15.93
C VAL A 155 -1.55 4.08 -15.27
N LYS A 156 -0.27 4.43 -15.29
CA LYS A 156 0.76 3.78 -14.48
C LYS A 156 1.17 4.67 -13.32
N LEU A 157 1.47 4.04 -12.19
CA LEU A 157 1.81 4.71 -10.95
C LEU A 157 3.14 4.18 -10.40
N ARG A 158 3.92 5.09 -9.83
CA ARG A 158 5.12 4.77 -9.03
C ARG A 158 4.96 5.34 -7.64
N LEU A 159 5.02 4.49 -6.61
CA LEU A 159 5.01 4.95 -5.22
C LEU A 159 6.27 5.81 -4.95
N LYS A 160 6.06 7.05 -4.53
CA LYS A 160 7.12 7.94 -4.06
C LYS A 160 7.34 7.77 -2.56
N GLU A 161 6.23 7.74 -1.81
CA GLU A 161 6.27 7.75 -0.35
C GLU A 161 4.95 7.25 0.26
N THR A 162 5.04 6.58 1.40
CA THR A 162 3.92 6.44 2.33
C THR A 162 4.04 7.52 3.39
N VAL A 163 3.24 8.58 3.25
CA VAL A 163 3.34 9.83 4.02
C VAL A 163 2.84 9.65 5.44
N SER A 164 1.72 8.95 5.61
CA SER A 164 1.13 8.69 6.91
C SER A 164 0.27 7.43 6.88
N SER A 165 0.05 6.83 8.05
CA SER A 165 -0.92 5.75 8.22
C SER A 165 -1.56 5.79 9.60
N PRO A 166 -2.84 5.39 9.74
CA PRO A 166 -3.50 5.35 11.03
C PRO A 166 -2.77 4.45 12.04
N ILE A 167 -2.16 3.36 11.57
CA ILE A 167 -1.45 2.41 12.46
C ILE A 167 -0.19 3.05 13.05
N SER A 168 0.60 3.74 12.22
CA SER A 168 1.82 4.42 12.67
C SER A 168 1.55 5.60 13.61
N SER A 169 0.35 6.18 13.54
CA SER A 169 -0.03 7.39 14.30
C SER A 169 -1.13 7.14 15.34
N ASN A 170 -1.45 5.88 15.66
CA ASN A 170 -2.54 5.52 16.59
C ASN A 170 -3.90 6.21 16.27
N GLY A 171 -4.20 6.34 14.99
CA GLY A 171 -5.43 6.94 14.45
C GLY A 171 -5.43 8.46 14.35
N GLU A 172 -4.33 9.16 14.69
CA GLU A 172 -4.26 10.62 14.60
C GLU A 172 -4.16 11.16 13.17
N LYS A 173 -3.62 10.38 12.23
CA LYS A 173 -3.42 10.77 10.84
C LYS A 173 -4.10 9.78 9.90
N GLN A 174 -4.68 10.32 8.82
CA GLN A 174 -5.21 9.51 7.73
C GLN A 174 -4.09 8.74 7.02
N CYS A 175 -4.48 7.72 6.26
CA CYS A 175 -3.57 7.01 5.38
C CYS A 175 -3.31 7.86 4.15
N GLU A 176 -2.04 8.12 3.81
CA GLU A 176 -1.69 8.81 2.56
C GLU A 176 -0.50 8.13 1.89
N HIS A 177 -0.74 7.63 0.68
CA HIS A 177 0.27 7.10 -0.21
C HIS A 177 0.41 8.05 -1.41
N LEU A 178 1.62 8.58 -1.61
CA LEU A 178 1.93 9.53 -2.65
C LEU A 178 2.53 8.83 -3.86
N PHE A 179 1.89 8.99 -5.01
CA PHE A 179 2.30 8.38 -6.27
C PHE A 179 2.65 9.43 -7.32
N GLU A 180 3.56 9.05 -8.20
CA GLU A 180 3.79 9.69 -9.48
C GLU A 180 3.03 8.96 -10.58
N ILE A 181 2.42 9.71 -11.50
CA ILE A 181 1.81 9.16 -12.70
C ILE A 181 2.91 9.07 -13.78
N ILE A 182 3.12 7.88 -14.34
CA ILE A 182 4.17 7.59 -15.35
C ILE A 182 3.59 7.08 -16.67
#